data_AF-A0A2W6RYD7-F1
#
_entry.id   AF-A0A2W6RYD7-F1
#
_cell.length_a   1.000
_cell.length_b   1.000
_cell.length_c   1.000
_cell.angle_alpha   90.00
_cell.angle_beta   90.00
_cell.angle_gamma   90.00
#
_symmetry.space_group_name_H-M   'P 1'
#
loop_
_entity.id
_entity.type
_entity.pdbx_description
1 polymer ?
#
loop_
_entity_poly.entity_id
_entity_poly.type
_entity_poly.pdbx_seq_one_letter_code
_entity_poly.pdbx_strand_id
1 'polypeptide(L)'
;MSVSKYVQYNETGEALKLKSGNFTYDFKKNQIPFKKVILLNASMAGYISELGAEDLIIGVSSPEYIFSEKIQEKIKKGSIQNVGNEQKYDLEKIISLKPD
;
A
#
# COMPACT_ATOMS: atom_id res chain seq x y z
N MET A 1 20.07 -4.05 -9.42
CA MET A 1 20.24 -2.59 -9.38
C MET A 1 20.14 -2.10 -7.94
N SER A 2 20.90 -1.06 -7.56
CA SER A 2 20.83 -0.46 -6.22
C SER A 2 20.12 0.88 -6.32
N VAL A 3 19.09 1.11 -5.51
CA VAL A 3 18.41 2.41 -5.41
C VAL A 3 19.10 3.25 -4.34
N SER A 4 19.48 2.63 -3.22
CA SER A 4 20.28 3.23 -2.16
C SER A 4 21.14 2.18 -1.47
N LYS A 5 21.91 2.58 -0.44
CA LYS A 5 22.63 1.64 0.43
C LYS A 5 21.72 0.58 1.05
N TYR A 6 20.47 0.94 1.33
CA TYR A 6 19.53 0.09 2.06
C TYR A 6 18.41 -0.48 1.18
N VAL A 7 18.32 -0.08 -0.08
CA VAL A 7 17.28 -0.56 -1.02
C VAL A 7 17.95 -1.06 -2.30
N GLN A 8 17.80 -2.35 -2.55
CA GLN A 8 18.34 -3.04 -3.72
C GLN A 8 17.26 -3.91 -4.32
N TYR A 9 17.22 -4.00 -5.65
CA TYR A 9 16.33 -4.94 -6.30
C TYR A 9 17.00 -5.63 -7.49
N ASN A 10 16.59 -6.86 -7.77
CA ASN A 10 16.99 -7.62 -8.93
C ASN A 10 15.73 -8.21 -9.56
N GLU A 11 15.54 -7.93 -10.83
CA GLU A 11 14.45 -8.48 -11.61
C GLU A 11 15.03 -9.54 -12.55
N THR A 12 14.75 -10.80 -12.24
CA THR A 12 15.01 -11.92 -13.14
C THR A 12 13.75 -12.21 -13.94
N GLY A 13 13.84 -13.00 -15.02
CA GLY A 13 12.68 -13.29 -15.87
C GLY A 13 11.47 -13.89 -15.13
N GLU A 14 11.69 -14.48 -13.95
CA GLU A 14 10.66 -15.18 -13.17
C GLU A 14 10.18 -14.39 -11.95
N ALA A 15 11.01 -13.49 -11.39
CA ALA A 15 10.72 -12.84 -10.12
C ALA A 15 11.40 -11.48 -9.94
N LEU A 16 10.78 -10.63 -9.13
CA LEU A 16 11.34 -9.41 -8.56
C LEU A 16 11.81 -9.69 -7.13
N LYS A 17 13.12 -9.67 -6.92
CA LYS A 17 13.75 -9.76 -5.60
C LYS A 17 14.03 -8.36 -5.08
N LEU A 18 13.45 -8.00 -3.94
CA LEU A 18 13.64 -6.71 -3.28
C LEU A 18 14.31 -6.92 -1.92
N LYS A 19 15.38 -6.19 -1.66
CA LYS A 19 16.02 -6.10 -0.35
C LYS A 19 15.87 -4.70 0.20
N SER A 20 15.31 -4.59 1.40
CA SER A 20 15.15 -3.34 2.14
C SER A 20 15.65 -3.54 3.57
N GLY A 21 16.81 -2.96 3.90
CA GLY A 21 17.48 -3.19 5.18
C GLY A 21 17.77 -4.68 5.42
N ASN A 22 17.19 -5.24 6.47
CA ASN A 22 17.30 -6.66 6.84
C ASN A 22 16.21 -7.54 6.19
N PHE A 23 15.26 -6.95 5.49
CA PHE A 23 14.14 -7.66 4.87
C PHE A 23 14.45 -8.00 3.42
N THR A 24 14.09 -9.21 3.01
CA THR A 24 14.17 -9.66 1.62
C THR A 24 12.82 -10.20 1.21
N TYR A 25 12.35 -9.75 0.04
CA TYR A 25 11.08 -10.13 -0.56
C TYR A 25 11.34 -10.72 -1.94
N ASP A 26 10.57 -11.76 -2.28
CA ASP A 26 10.61 -12.42 -3.58
C ASP A 26 9.20 -12.46 -4.15
N PHE A 27 8.95 -11.63 -5.17
CA PHE A 27 7.65 -11.51 -5.81
C PHE A 27 7.71 -12.17 -7.19
N LYS A 28 6.90 -13.20 -7.40
CA LYS A 28 6.74 -13.80 -8.74
C LYS A 28 6.11 -12.79 -9.68
N LYS A 29 6.42 -12.89 -10.98
CA LYS A 29 5.86 -12.00 -12.00
C LYS A 29 4.33 -11.98 -12.05
N ASN A 30 3.66 -13.07 -11.69
CA ASN A 30 2.19 -13.14 -11.66
C ASN A 30 1.56 -12.49 -10.41
N GLN A 31 2.36 -12.08 -9.41
CA GLN A 31 1.90 -11.37 -8.21
C GLN A 31 1.92 -9.85 -8.40
N ILE A 32 2.65 -9.35 -9.40
CA ILE A 32 2.81 -7.91 -9.66
C ILE A 32 2.26 -7.54 -11.05
N PRO A 33 1.74 -6.31 -11.23
CA PRO A 33 1.59 -5.26 -10.23
C PRO A 33 0.50 -5.61 -9.20
N PHE A 34 0.68 -5.14 -7.96
CA PHE A 34 -0.32 -5.23 -6.91
C PHE A 34 -1.56 -4.41 -7.26
N LYS A 35 -2.72 -4.88 -6.82
CA LYS A 35 -4.03 -4.31 -7.17
C LYS A 35 -4.83 -3.84 -5.95
N LYS A 36 -4.49 -4.33 -4.76
CA LYS A 36 -5.17 -4.05 -3.50
C LYS A 36 -4.15 -3.66 -2.43
N VAL A 37 -4.14 -2.38 -2.08
CA VAL A 37 -3.21 -1.81 -1.10
C VAL A 37 -3.98 -1.21 0.07
N ILE A 38 -3.41 -1.36 1.27
CA ILE A 38 -3.88 -0.70 2.49
C ILE A 38 -2.80 0.28 2.95
N LEU A 39 -3.21 1.52 3.22
CA LEU A 39 -2.32 2.57 3.73
C LEU A 39 -2.43 2.65 5.25
N LEU A 40 -1.36 2.29 5.95
CA LEU A 40 -1.34 2.26 7.42
C LEU A 40 -0.86 3.58 8.06
N ASN A 41 -0.55 4.59 7.25
CA ASN A 41 -0.26 5.95 7.69
C ASN A 41 -0.73 6.96 6.62
N ALA A 42 -1.31 8.08 7.04
CA ALA A 42 -1.88 9.10 6.16
C ALA A 42 -0.87 9.69 5.15
N SER A 43 0.41 9.77 5.51
CA SER A 43 1.48 10.28 4.63
C SER A 43 1.64 9.43 3.37
N MET A 44 1.32 8.13 3.42
CA MET A 44 1.39 7.26 2.25
C MET A 44 0.39 7.64 1.16
N ALA A 45 -0.72 8.31 1.53
CA ALA A 45 -1.71 8.79 0.58
C ALA A 45 -1.10 9.82 -0.39
N GLY A 46 -0.16 10.66 0.08
CA GLY A 46 0.57 11.60 -0.76
C GLY A 46 1.41 10.90 -1.83
N TYR A 47 2.17 9.87 -1.43
CA TYR A 47 2.99 9.09 -2.38
C TYR A 47 2.14 8.37 -3.43
N ILE A 48 1.02 7.77 -3.02
CA ILE A 48 0.12 7.07 -3.95
C ILE A 48 -0.58 8.04 -4.90
N SER A 49 -0.94 9.24 -4.41
CA SER A 49 -1.56 10.28 -5.25
C SER A 49 -0.59 10.75 -6.34
N GLU A 50 0.70 10.92 -6.02
CA GLU A 50 1.68 11.31 -7.05
C GLU A 50 1.97 10.23 -8.09
N LEU A 51 1.68 8.98 -7.76
CA LEU A 51 1.75 7.88 -8.72
C LEU A 51 0.45 7.73 -9.53
N GLY A 52 -0.59 8.54 -9.24
CA GLY A 52 -1.93 8.39 -9.83
C GLY A 52 -2.57 7.04 -9.50
N ALA A 53 -2.18 6.42 -8.39
CA ALA A 53 -2.48 5.03 -8.06
C ALA A 53 -3.57 4.89 -6.97
N GLU A 54 -4.40 5.91 -6.77
CA GLU A 54 -5.42 5.92 -5.71
C GLU A 54 -6.52 4.88 -5.94
N ASP A 55 -6.66 4.35 -7.16
CA ASP A 55 -7.58 3.26 -7.50
C ASP A 55 -7.16 1.89 -6.95
N LEU A 56 -5.91 1.76 -6.49
CA LEU A 56 -5.42 0.53 -5.84
C LEU A 56 -5.73 0.48 -4.35
N ILE A 57 -6.14 1.62 -3.75
CA ILE A 57 -6.38 1.71 -2.31
C ILE A 57 -7.73 1.03 -2.01
N ILE A 58 -7.70 0.04 -1.11
CA ILE A 58 -8.91 -0.61 -0.59
C ILE A 58 -9.14 -0.36 0.90
N GLY A 59 -8.13 0.17 1.60
CA GLY A 59 -8.25 0.56 3.00
C GLY A 59 -7.23 1.61 3.43
N VAL A 60 -7.59 2.40 4.44
CA VAL A 60 -6.72 3.42 5.04
C VAL A 60 -6.89 3.45 6.56
N SER A 61 -5.82 3.72 7.28
CA SER A 61 -5.88 4.12 8.70
C SER A 61 -5.97 5.65 8.82
N SER A 62 -6.55 6.10 9.93
CA SER A 62 -6.69 7.51 10.29
C SER A 62 -7.17 8.41 9.13
N PRO A 63 -8.31 8.08 8.47
CA PRO A 63 -8.79 8.81 7.31
C PRO A 63 -9.01 10.31 7.56
N GLU A 64 -9.23 10.72 8.81
CA GLU A 64 -9.35 12.12 9.23
C GLU A 64 -8.10 12.98 8.91
N TYR A 65 -6.94 12.36 8.71
CA TYR A 65 -5.69 13.06 8.36
C TYR A 65 -5.35 13.02 6.86
N ILE A 66 -6.23 12.46 6.02
CA ILE A 66 -6.03 12.38 4.57
C ILE A 66 -6.77 13.53 3.88
N PHE A 67 -6.07 14.55 3.40
CA PHE A 67 -6.70 15.73 2.78
C PHE A 67 -7.00 15.59 1.28
N SER A 68 -6.60 14.50 0.64
CA SER A 68 -6.89 14.25 -0.79
C SER A 68 -8.40 14.09 -1.02
N GLU A 69 -9.00 15.00 -1.79
CA GLU A 69 -10.44 14.98 -2.10
C GLU A 69 -10.85 13.66 -2.78
N LYS A 70 -10.06 13.18 -3.75
CA LYS A 70 -10.30 11.93 -4.47
C LYS A 70 -10.36 10.72 -3.52
N ILE A 71 -9.47 10.67 -2.53
CA ILE A 71 -9.44 9.60 -1.54
C ILE A 71 -10.62 9.74 -0.56
N GLN A 72 -10.90 10.96 -0.09
CA GLN A 72 -12.05 11.24 0.78
C GLN A 72 -13.39 10.86 0.13
N GLU A 73 -13.56 11.13 -1.16
CA GLU A 73 -14.74 10.69 -1.90
C GLU A 73 -14.88 9.17 -1.94
N LYS A 74 -13.78 8.45 -2.17
CA LYS A 74 -13.80 6.98 -2.20
C LYS A 74 -14.08 6.36 -0.84
N ILE A 75 -13.62 7.00 0.23
CA ILE A 75 -13.97 6.62 1.60
C ILE A 75 -15.47 6.81 1.81
N LYS A 76 -16.03 7.98 1.45
CA LYS A 76 -17.47 8.26 1.54
C LYS A 76 -18.32 7.31 0.71
N LYS A 77 -17.85 6.90 -0.47
CA LYS A 77 -18.50 5.92 -1.36
C LYS A 77 -18.34 4.47 -0.86
N GLY A 78 -17.53 4.22 0.17
CA GLY A 78 -17.27 2.89 0.73
C GLY A 78 -16.29 2.03 -0.08
N SER A 79 -15.71 2.55 -1.16
CA SER A 79 -14.70 1.86 -1.96
C SER A 79 -13.36 1.74 -1.22
N ILE A 80 -13.06 2.70 -0.34
CA ILE A 80 -11.94 2.65 0.60
C ILE A 80 -12.49 2.47 2.01
N GLN A 81 -11.98 1.47 2.71
CA GLN A 81 -12.43 1.13 4.05
C GLN A 81 -11.53 1.74 5.13
N ASN A 82 -12.11 2.37 6.15
CA ASN A 82 -11.36 2.74 7.35
C ASN A 82 -10.94 1.46 8.10
N VAL A 83 -9.63 1.27 8.32
CA VAL A 83 -9.04 0.11 9.02
C VAL A 83 -8.44 0.48 10.38
N GLY A 84 -8.97 1.52 11.03
CA GLY A 84 -8.55 1.96 12.36
C GLY A 84 -7.60 3.14 12.30
N ASN A 85 -6.63 3.19 13.22
CA ASN A 85 -5.66 4.27 13.31
C ASN A 85 -4.26 3.76 13.71
N GLU A 86 -3.27 4.64 13.75
CA GLU A 86 -1.86 4.31 14.03
C GLU A 86 -1.62 3.69 15.42
N GLN A 87 -2.53 3.93 16.38
CA GLN A 87 -2.44 3.32 17.71
C GLN A 87 -3.09 1.93 17.73
N LYS A 88 -4.19 1.75 16.99
CA LYS A 88 -4.95 0.51 16.95
C LYS A 88 -5.56 0.27 15.57
N TYR A 89 -4.91 -0.62 14.82
CA TYR A 89 -5.44 -1.14 13.56
C TYR A 89 -6.57 -2.15 13.79
N ASP A 90 -7.55 -2.12 12.91
CA ASP A 90 -8.59 -3.15 12.81
C ASP A 90 -8.03 -4.33 11.99
N LEU A 91 -7.33 -5.24 12.68
CA LEU A 91 -6.69 -6.38 12.05
C LEU A 91 -7.68 -7.33 11.37
N GLU A 92 -8.86 -7.54 11.97
CA GLU A 92 -9.90 -8.40 11.41
C GLU A 92 -10.37 -7.83 10.06
N LYS A 93 -10.58 -6.52 10.01
CA LYS A 93 -10.96 -5.84 8.77
C LYS A 93 -9.86 -5.90 7.72
N ILE A 94 -8.60 -5.64 8.09
CA ILE A 94 -7.44 -5.76 7.18
C ILE A 94 -7.39 -7.16 6.56
N ILE A 95 -7.54 -8.22 7.36
CA ILE A 95 -7.53 -9.60 6.87
C ILE A 95 -8.75 -9.87 5.96
N SER A 96 -9.94 -9.39 6.32
CA SER A 96 -11.16 -9.57 5.53
C SER A 96 -11.08 -8.92 4.14
N LEU A 97 -10.31 -7.83 4.03
CA LEU A 97 -10.09 -7.10 2.78
C LEU A 97 -9.14 -7.80 1.82
N LYS A 98 -8.38 -8.79 2.31
CA LYS A 98 -7.43 -9.60 1.52
C LYS A 98 -6.53 -8.70 0.64
N PRO A 99 -5.73 -7.78 1.22
CA PRO A 99 -4.74 -7.03 0.44
C PRO A 99 -3.76 -7.99 -0.26
N ASP A 100 -3.12 -7.51 -1.32
CA ASP A 100 -2.12 -8.30 -2.06
C ASP A 100 -0.75 -8.37 -1.34
#